data_AF-A0A2G8L8P2-F1
#
_entry.id   AF-A0A2G8L8P2-F1
#
_cell.length_a   1.000
_cell.length_b   1.000
_cell.length_c   1.000
_cell.angle_alpha   90.00
_cell.angle_beta   90.00
_cell.angle_gamma   90.00
#
_symmetry.space_group_name_H-M   'P 1'
#
loop_
_entity.id
_entity.type
_entity.pdbx_description
1 polymer ?
#
loop_
_entity_poly.entity_id
_entity_poly.type
_entity_poly.pdbx_seq_one_letter_code
_entity_poly.pdbx_strand_id
1 'polypeptide(L)'
;MMNQWLKYNKEPEDQVTVFMGKTAFYRQRRIKESLGSVNTTIAEFSCLLDPGMIEQDFALLYPSRSNKLYQRWEKVARKVILYSQQLNWREVLGMQNTKIDDLTKEDTKNLAFSLLAIIFRSGRSGKGRKGHNSANDSVNCFIDVQPVVFDIDQYVKTLKATETPQPFVVCRGSRITPSQTYIIIEGNALPQQSLMKAIDVCFKAIYIFTLNINQCVRLHGSFCRL
;
A
#
# COMPACT_ATOMS: atom_id res chain seq x y z
N MET A 1 -13.52 30.03 3.30
CA MET A 1 -13.89 28.63 3.66
C MET A 1 -12.64 27.80 3.89
N MET A 2 -12.65 26.83 4.83
CA MET A 2 -11.47 26.03 5.21
C MET A 2 -10.78 25.32 4.03
N ASN A 3 -11.57 24.77 3.09
CA ASN A 3 -11.02 24.14 1.87
C ASN A 3 -10.20 25.10 0.99
N GLN A 4 -10.64 26.35 0.88
CA GLN A 4 -9.92 27.37 0.10
C GLN A 4 -8.62 27.77 0.80
N TRP A 5 -8.60 27.74 2.13
CA TRP A 5 -7.38 27.99 2.91
C TRP A 5 -6.36 26.87 2.69
N LEU A 6 -6.78 25.60 2.79
CA LEU A 6 -5.93 24.41 2.58
C LEU A 6 -5.32 24.34 1.17
N LYS A 7 -5.90 25.03 0.19
CA LYS A 7 -5.35 25.09 -1.17
C LYS A 7 -4.04 25.89 -1.25
N TYR A 8 -3.87 26.88 -0.38
CA TYR A 8 -2.77 27.85 -0.45
C TYR A 8 -1.86 27.82 0.78
N ASN A 9 -2.20 27.05 1.82
CA ASN A 9 -1.48 27.02 3.07
C ASN A 9 -1.20 25.59 3.48
N LYS A 10 0.07 25.31 3.80
CA LYS A 10 0.55 24.04 4.35
C LYS A 10 1.04 24.17 5.79
N GLU A 11 1.00 25.38 6.34
CA GLU A 11 1.49 25.71 7.67
C GLU A 11 0.53 26.70 8.34
N PRO A 12 0.41 26.68 9.68
CA PRO A 12 1.06 25.73 10.59
C PRO A 12 0.43 24.32 10.54
N GLU A 13 1.25 23.28 10.76
CA GLU A 13 0.83 21.86 10.73
C GLU A 13 -0.46 21.59 11.53
N ASP A 14 -0.54 22.05 12.78
CA ASP A 14 -1.72 21.87 13.64
C ASP A 14 -3.01 22.40 13.00
N GLN A 15 -2.91 23.55 12.31
CA GLN A 15 -4.06 24.15 11.65
C GLN A 15 -4.46 23.37 10.41
N VAL A 16 -3.49 22.85 9.65
CA VAL A 16 -3.74 21.93 8.52
C VAL A 16 -4.47 20.70 9.03
N THR A 17 -3.98 20.03 10.07
CA THR A 17 -4.59 18.83 10.66
C THR A 17 -6.04 19.07 11.10
N VAL A 18 -6.30 20.18 11.79
CA VAL A 18 -7.65 20.55 12.25
C VAL A 18 -8.57 20.83 11.06
N PHE A 19 -8.11 21.59 10.07
CA PHE A 19 -8.93 21.93 8.91
C PHE A 19 -9.18 20.71 8.02
N MET A 20 -8.17 19.87 7.81
CA MET A 20 -8.31 18.59 7.11
C MET A 20 -9.37 17.73 7.79
N GLY A 21 -9.33 17.58 9.11
CA GLY A 21 -10.34 16.83 9.85
C GLY A 21 -11.76 17.36 9.67
N LYS A 22 -11.95 18.68 9.77
CA LYS A 22 -13.26 19.33 9.59
C LYS A 22 -13.82 19.19 8.18
N THR A 23 -12.96 18.95 7.19
CA THR A 23 -13.33 18.93 5.77
C THR A 23 -13.29 17.54 5.13
N ALA A 24 -12.97 16.48 5.91
CA ALA A 24 -12.88 15.09 5.44
C ALA A 24 -14.15 14.59 4.73
N PHE A 25 -15.33 14.78 5.33
CA PHE A 25 -16.59 14.34 4.71
C PHE A 25 -16.93 15.13 3.44
N TYR A 26 -16.59 16.43 3.40
CA TYR A 26 -16.77 17.25 2.20
C TYR A 26 -15.88 16.76 1.07
N ARG A 27 -14.59 16.54 1.33
CA ARG A 27 -13.65 15.96 0.36
C ARG A 27 -14.16 14.64 -0.16
N GLN A 28 -14.53 13.71 0.72
CA GLN A 28 -14.98 12.38 0.31
C GLN A 28 -16.21 12.43 -0.59
N ARG A 29 -17.16 13.30 -0.30
CA ARG A 29 -18.33 13.52 -1.16
C ARG A 29 -17.91 14.04 -2.53
N ARG A 30 -17.04 15.06 -2.56
CA ARG A 30 -16.55 15.66 -3.82
C ARG A 30 -15.74 14.68 -4.67
N ILE A 31 -14.92 13.84 -4.04
CA ILE A 31 -14.15 12.79 -4.71
C ILE A 31 -15.09 11.83 -5.44
N LYS A 32 -16.13 11.35 -4.75
CA LYS A 32 -17.14 10.43 -5.32
C LYS A 32 -17.96 11.05 -6.45
N GLU A 33 -18.33 12.31 -6.32
CA GLU A 33 -19.28 12.97 -7.21
C GLU A 33 -18.64 13.58 -8.46
N SER A 34 -17.37 14.02 -8.38
CA SER A 34 -16.88 15.01 -9.35
C SER A 34 -15.42 14.93 -9.75
N LEU A 35 -14.56 14.23 -9.00
CA LEU A 35 -13.13 14.34 -9.26
C LEU A 35 -12.59 13.33 -10.28
N GLY A 36 -13.23 12.19 -10.51
CA GLY A 36 -12.95 11.28 -11.64
C GLY A 36 -11.58 10.58 -11.63
N SER A 37 -10.50 11.24 -11.21
CA SER A 37 -9.12 10.71 -11.15
C SER A 37 -8.42 11.11 -9.84
N VAL A 38 -7.33 10.41 -9.51
CA VAL A 38 -6.51 10.73 -8.33
C VAL A 38 -5.73 12.02 -8.54
N ASN A 39 -5.20 12.26 -9.75
CA ASN A 39 -4.45 13.49 -10.07
C ASN A 39 -5.26 14.76 -9.87
N THR A 40 -6.50 14.78 -10.37
CA THR A 40 -7.42 15.91 -10.15
C THR A 40 -7.76 16.08 -8.67
N THR A 41 -7.91 14.97 -7.94
CA THR A 41 -8.12 14.99 -6.48
C THR A 41 -6.94 15.62 -5.75
N ILE A 42 -5.71 15.23 -6.09
CA ILE A 42 -4.48 15.78 -5.48
C ILE A 42 -4.32 17.26 -5.85
N ALA A 43 -4.61 17.64 -7.09
CA ALA A 43 -4.54 19.03 -7.52
C ALA A 43 -5.52 19.94 -6.75
N GLU A 44 -6.69 19.42 -6.38
CA GLU A 44 -7.66 20.14 -5.56
C GLU A 44 -7.36 20.08 -4.06
N PHE A 45 -6.92 18.92 -3.57
CA PHE A 45 -6.69 18.63 -2.16
C PHE A 45 -5.24 18.19 -1.92
N SER A 46 -4.30 19.08 -2.21
CA SER A 46 -2.86 18.78 -2.15
C SER A 46 -2.39 18.33 -0.77
N CYS A 47 -2.99 18.87 0.30
CA CYS A 47 -2.69 18.48 1.68
C CYS A 47 -3.09 17.02 1.99
N LEU A 48 -3.86 16.35 1.14
CA LEU A 48 -4.23 14.95 1.36
C LEU A 48 -3.03 14.00 1.31
N LEU A 49 -1.95 14.40 0.65
CA LEU A 49 -0.68 13.65 0.62
C LEU A 49 0.26 14.01 1.78
N ASP A 50 -0.07 15.02 2.59
CA ASP A 50 0.75 15.37 3.74
C ASP A 50 0.69 14.24 4.80
N PRO A 51 1.75 14.09 5.63
CA PRO A 51 1.85 12.98 6.58
C PRO A 51 0.62 12.83 7.47
N GLY A 52 0.06 11.62 7.54
CA GLY A 52 -1.06 11.27 8.42
C GLY A 52 -2.45 11.67 7.92
N MET A 53 -2.58 12.46 6.85
CA MET A 53 -3.88 12.97 6.38
C MET A 53 -4.77 11.87 5.79
N ILE A 54 -4.19 10.90 5.08
CA ILE A 54 -4.93 9.73 4.56
C ILE A 54 -5.48 8.90 5.72
N GLU A 55 -4.67 8.66 6.76
CA GLU A 55 -5.11 7.89 7.93
C GLU A 55 -6.16 8.62 8.74
N GLN A 56 -6.03 9.94 8.90
CA GLN A 56 -7.01 10.78 9.57
C GLN A 56 -8.37 10.71 8.87
N ASP A 57 -8.40 10.93 7.55
CA ASP A 57 -9.64 10.84 6.78
C ASP A 57 -10.24 9.44 6.86
N PHE A 58 -9.41 8.41 6.78
CA PHE A 58 -9.88 7.03 6.90
C PHE A 58 -10.44 6.74 8.28
N ALA A 59 -9.83 7.25 9.34
CA ALA A 59 -10.32 7.07 10.71
C ALA A 59 -11.67 7.76 10.93
N LEU A 60 -11.88 8.95 10.34
CA LEU A 60 -13.14 9.68 10.43
C LEU A 60 -14.26 9.00 9.63
N LEU A 61 -13.95 8.50 8.42
CA LEU A 61 -14.92 7.87 7.53
C LEU A 61 -15.22 6.41 7.89
N TYR A 62 -14.24 5.69 8.46
CA TYR A 62 -14.30 4.26 8.75
C TYR A 62 -13.75 3.93 10.15
N PRO A 63 -14.32 4.49 11.23
CA PRO A 63 -13.74 4.42 12.58
C PRO A 63 -13.56 2.99 13.09
N SER A 64 -14.51 2.08 12.78
CA SER A 64 -14.45 0.69 13.20
C SER A 64 -13.39 -0.15 12.46
N ARG A 65 -12.82 0.37 11.37
CA ARG A 65 -11.87 -0.35 10.49
C ARG A 65 -10.43 0.17 10.61
N SER A 66 -10.24 1.41 11.07
CA SER A 66 -8.96 2.14 11.02
C SER A 66 -7.74 1.37 11.58
N ASN A 67 -7.94 0.59 12.64
CA ASN A 67 -6.86 -0.11 13.34
C ASN A 67 -6.93 -1.66 13.19
N LYS A 68 -7.77 -2.18 12.30
CA LYS A 68 -8.00 -3.64 12.20
C LYS A 68 -6.76 -4.43 11.78
N LEU A 69 -5.92 -3.86 10.92
CA LEU A 69 -4.66 -4.48 10.53
C LEU A 69 -3.77 -4.69 11.77
N TYR A 70 -3.46 -3.63 12.51
CA TYR A 70 -2.62 -3.70 13.71
C TYR A 70 -3.16 -4.65 14.79
N GLN A 71 -4.48 -4.68 14.98
CA GLN A 71 -5.12 -5.56 15.96
C GLN A 71 -5.02 -7.06 15.62
N ARG A 72 -4.98 -7.41 14.33
CA ARG A 72 -5.14 -8.80 13.88
C ARG A 72 -3.89 -9.37 13.24
N TRP A 73 -3.00 -8.52 12.73
CA TRP A 73 -1.94 -8.93 11.84
C TRP A 73 -1.01 -9.95 12.45
N GLU A 74 -0.65 -9.83 13.73
CA GLU A 74 0.22 -10.82 14.38
C GLU A 74 -0.36 -12.25 14.33
N LYS A 75 -1.67 -12.39 14.62
CA LYS A 75 -2.36 -13.69 14.55
C LYS A 75 -2.47 -14.19 13.12
N VAL A 76 -2.72 -13.29 12.16
CA VAL A 76 -2.81 -13.63 10.73
C VAL A 76 -1.45 -14.05 10.18
N ALA A 77 -0.39 -13.32 10.49
CA ALA A 77 0.98 -13.59 10.05
C ALA A 77 1.44 -14.99 10.46
N ARG A 78 1.17 -15.41 11.71
CA ARG A 78 1.47 -16.78 12.16
C ARG A 78 0.76 -17.84 11.32
N LYS A 79 -0.52 -17.62 10.99
CA LYS A 79 -1.30 -18.55 10.14
C LYS A 79 -0.79 -18.58 8.71
N VAL A 80 -0.41 -17.42 8.17
CA VAL A 80 0.17 -17.28 6.83
C VAL A 80 1.48 -18.06 6.73
N ILE A 81 2.37 -17.92 7.72
CA ILE A 81 3.65 -18.64 7.78
C ILE A 81 3.45 -20.16 7.93
N LEU A 82 2.50 -20.57 8.77
CA LEU A 82 2.18 -22.00 8.93
C LEU A 82 1.68 -22.58 7.62
N TYR A 83 0.73 -21.90 6.98
CA TYR A 83 0.17 -22.34 5.70
C TYR A 83 1.23 -22.33 4.59
N SER A 84 2.17 -21.39 4.60
CA SER A 84 3.20 -21.32 3.56
C SER A 84 4.19 -22.47 3.60
N GLN A 85 4.31 -23.24 4.69
CA GLN A 85 5.27 -24.36 4.75
C GLN A 85 4.98 -25.46 3.72
N GLN A 86 3.75 -25.56 3.21
CA GLN A 86 3.41 -26.48 2.12
C GLN A 86 3.73 -25.93 0.72
N LEU A 87 4.23 -24.69 0.63
CA LEU A 87 4.53 -23.98 -0.61
C LEU A 87 6.04 -23.86 -0.79
N ASN A 88 6.49 -23.80 -2.04
CA ASN A 88 7.90 -23.55 -2.38
C ASN A 88 8.25 -22.05 -2.31
N TRP A 89 7.94 -21.39 -1.19
CA TRP A 89 8.14 -19.95 -1.05
C TRP A 89 9.62 -19.56 -0.89
N ARG A 90 10.45 -20.45 -0.34
CA ARG A 90 11.89 -20.19 -0.13
C ARG A 90 12.62 -20.01 -1.46
N GLU A 91 12.33 -20.83 -2.46
CA GLU A 91 12.91 -20.66 -3.80
C GLU A 91 12.41 -19.37 -4.44
N VAL A 92 11.10 -19.11 -4.35
CA VAL A 92 10.47 -17.93 -4.96
C VAL A 92 11.01 -16.62 -4.37
N LEU A 93 11.28 -16.58 -3.06
CA LEU A 93 11.82 -15.39 -2.40
C LEU A 93 13.36 -15.36 -2.39
N GLY A 94 14.05 -16.39 -2.87
CA GLY A 94 15.51 -16.49 -2.77
C GLY A 94 16.03 -16.64 -1.34
N MET A 95 15.27 -17.33 -0.48
CA MET A 95 15.49 -17.48 0.97
C MET A 95 15.72 -18.96 1.36
N GLN A 96 16.48 -19.72 0.58
CA GLN A 96 16.69 -21.16 0.80
C GLN A 96 17.33 -21.46 2.17
N ASN A 97 18.23 -20.59 2.62
CA ASN A 97 19.00 -20.77 3.86
C ASN A 97 18.38 -20.06 5.07
N THR A 98 17.23 -19.40 4.93
CA THR A 98 16.61 -18.66 6.03
C THR A 98 15.85 -19.60 6.97
N LYS A 99 16.21 -19.57 8.25
CA LYS A 99 15.41 -20.16 9.33
C LYS A 99 14.46 -19.10 9.88
N ILE A 100 13.18 -19.46 10.01
CA ILE A 100 12.16 -18.51 10.49
C ILE A 100 12.43 -18.14 11.96
N ASP A 101 12.94 -19.07 12.75
CA ASP A 101 13.23 -18.86 14.17
C ASP A 101 14.35 -17.83 14.42
N ASP A 102 15.18 -17.57 13.41
CA ASP A 102 16.25 -16.58 13.47
C ASP A 102 15.74 -15.15 13.14
N LEU A 103 14.50 -15.03 12.65
CA LEU A 103 13.92 -13.74 12.27
C LEU A 103 13.39 -12.99 13.49
N THR A 104 13.53 -11.66 13.47
CA THR A 104 12.87 -10.83 14.47
C THR A 104 11.34 -10.89 14.33
N LYS A 105 10.61 -10.43 15.34
CA LYS A 105 9.14 -10.33 15.26
C LYS A 105 8.68 -9.46 14.09
N GLU A 106 9.43 -8.41 13.76
CA GLU A 106 9.09 -7.52 12.64
C GLU A 106 9.41 -8.17 11.30
N ASP A 107 10.58 -8.78 11.16
CA ASP A 107 10.97 -9.52 9.96
C ASP A 107 10.00 -10.66 9.65
N THR A 108 9.50 -11.33 10.69
CA THR A 108 8.48 -12.37 10.59
C THR A 108 7.16 -11.81 10.02
N LYS A 109 6.74 -10.62 10.43
CA LYS A 109 5.55 -9.94 9.87
C LYS A 109 5.77 -9.53 8.41
N ASN A 110 6.95 -9.01 8.09
CA ASN A 110 7.33 -8.61 6.74
C ASN A 110 7.40 -9.81 5.78
N LEU A 111 7.94 -10.94 6.27
CA LEU A 111 7.88 -12.21 5.57
C LEU A 111 6.43 -12.62 5.29
N ALA A 112 5.55 -12.57 6.29
CA ALA A 112 4.15 -12.93 6.11
C ALA A 112 3.46 -12.09 5.02
N PHE A 113 3.78 -10.80 4.88
CA PHE A 113 3.28 -9.99 3.77
C PHE A 113 3.73 -10.52 2.40
N SER A 114 5.01 -10.85 2.25
CA SER A 114 5.51 -11.46 1.00
C SER A 114 4.87 -12.82 0.72
N LEU A 115 4.61 -13.61 1.76
CA LEU A 115 3.94 -14.90 1.65
C LEU A 115 2.46 -14.78 1.27
N LEU A 116 1.77 -13.72 1.68
CA LEU A 116 0.39 -13.46 1.22
C LEU A 116 0.32 -13.37 -0.30
N ALA A 117 1.29 -12.69 -0.92
CA ALA A 117 1.38 -12.58 -2.38
C ALA A 117 1.61 -13.94 -3.06
N ILE A 118 2.21 -14.89 -2.35
CA ILE A 118 2.43 -16.26 -2.80
C ILE A 118 1.17 -17.13 -2.61
N ILE A 119 0.46 -16.96 -1.50
CA ILE A 119 -0.76 -17.73 -1.19
C ILE A 119 -1.91 -17.30 -2.08
N PHE A 120 -2.08 -15.98 -2.25
CA PHE A 120 -3.19 -15.40 -2.99
C PHE A 120 -2.86 -15.10 -4.44
N ARG A 121 -1.88 -15.80 -5.02
CA ARG A 121 -1.60 -15.75 -6.46
C ARG A 121 -2.90 -15.89 -7.23
N SER A 122 -3.13 -14.98 -8.16
CA SER A 122 -4.26 -15.02 -9.07
C SER A 122 -4.17 -16.28 -9.93
N GLY A 123 -4.81 -17.35 -9.47
CA GLY A 123 -4.78 -18.66 -10.11
C GLY A 123 -6.13 -19.32 -10.04
N ARG A 124 -6.97 -19.08 -11.04
CA ARG A 124 -7.87 -20.14 -11.52
C ARG A 124 -7.47 -20.45 -12.95
N SER A 125 -6.69 -21.51 -13.09
CA SER A 125 -6.68 -22.39 -14.25
C SER A 125 -8.11 -22.92 -14.46
N GLY A 126 -8.97 -22.07 -14.98
CA GLY A 126 -10.21 -22.48 -15.63
C GLY A 126 -9.92 -22.59 -17.11
N LYS A 127 -10.40 -23.68 -17.75
CA LYS A 127 -10.38 -23.89 -19.20
C LYS A 127 -10.73 -22.55 -19.90
N GLY A 128 -9.75 -21.92 -20.56
CA GLY A 128 -9.95 -20.70 -21.36
C GLY A 128 -9.40 -19.37 -20.82
N ARG A 129 -8.87 -19.28 -19.59
CA ARG A 129 -8.21 -18.03 -19.12
C ARG A 129 -6.70 -18.09 -19.37
N LYS A 130 -6.22 -17.36 -20.39
CA LYS A 130 -4.80 -17.14 -20.66
C LYS A 130 -4.21 -16.17 -19.63
N GLY A 131 -3.10 -16.56 -18.99
CA GLY A 131 -2.30 -15.71 -18.12
C GLY A 131 -2.05 -16.35 -16.76
N HIS A 132 -0.94 -17.10 -16.65
CA HIS A 132 -0.41 -17.50 -15.34
C HIS A 132 0.60 -16.42 -14.94
N ASN A 133 0.27 -15.54 -13.99
CA ASN A 133 1.31 -14.70 -13.38
C ASN A 133 2.24 -15.64 -12.60
N SER A 134 3.55 -15.52 -12.81
CA SER A 134 4.47 -16.39 -12.09
C SER A 134 4.41 -16.08 -10.59
N ALA A 135 4.92 -17.03 -9.83
CA ALA A 135 5.17 -16.89 -8.42
C ALA A 135 5.90 -15.59 -8.06
N ASN A 136 6.91 -15.27 -8.87
CA ASN A 136 7.79 -14.14 -8.71
C ASN A 136 7.08 -12.83 -9.11
N ASP A 137 6.31 -12.86 -10.20
CA ASP A 137 5.53 -11.70 -10.65
C ASP A 137 4.51 -11.28 -9.59
N SER A 138 3.85 -12.25 -8.96
CA SER A 138 2.85 -11.96 -7.93
C SER A 138 3.46 -11.29 -6.69
N VAL A 139 4.68 -11.69 -6.29
CA VAL A 139 5.40 -11.08 -5.17
C VAL A 139 5.85 -9.66 -5.52
N ASN A 140 6.42 -9.47 -6.71
CA ASN A 140 6.91 -8.16 -7.16
C ASN A 140 5.77 -7.17 -7.44
N CYS A 141 4.58 -7.66 -7.80
CA CYS A 141 3.38 -6.83 -7.88
C CYS A 141 2.91 -6.34 -6.50
N PHE A 142 3.03 -7.17 -5.46
CA PHE A 142 2.52 -6.83 -4.14
C PHE A 142 3.41 -5.82 -3.39
N ILE A 143 4.72 -6.08 -3.37
CA ILE A 143 5.73 -5.18 -2.78
C ILE A 143 6.85 -5.05 -3.78
N ASP A 144 7.01 -3.83 -4.28
CA ASP A 144 8.08 -3.49 -5.20
C ASP A 144 9.38 -3.28 -4.43
N VAL A 145 10.46 -3.90 -4.86
CA VAL A 145 11.75 -3.83 -4.17
C VAL A 145 12.77 -3.19 -5.06
N GLN A 146 13.31 -2.08 -4.58
CA GLN A 146 14.32 -1.32 -5.26
C GLN A 146 15.66 -1.42 -4.50
N PRO A 147 16.81 -1.37 -5.20
CA PRO A 147 18.11 -1.37 -4.54
C PRO A 147 18.28 -0.20 -3.56
N VAL A 148 19.12 -0.38 -2.53
CA VAL A 148 19.42 0.70 -1.56
C VAL A 148 20.07 1.90 -2.23
N VAL A 149 20.72 1.76 -3.39
CA VAL A 149 21.37 2.88 -4.10
C VAL A 149 20.42 3.71 -4.96
N PHE A 150 19.19 3.24 -5.21
CA PHE A 150 18.26 3.91 -6.13
C PHE A 150 17.62 5.15 -5.51
N ASP A 151 17.68 6.28 -6.20
CA ASP A 151 16.90 7.46 -5.87
C ASP A 151 15.41 7.19 -6.14
N ILE A 152 14.58 7.32 -5.09
CA ILE A 152 13.15 7.02 -5.18
C ILE A 152 12.42 8.04 -6.05
N ASP A 153 12.81 9.30 -6.04
CA ASP A 153 12.16 10.34 -6.83
C ASP A 153 12.50 10.18 -8.31
N GLN A 154 13.73 9.76 -8.62
CA GLN A 154 14.10 9.38 -9.98
C GLN A 154 13.36 8.12 -10.43
N TYR A 155 13.28 7.09 -9.58
CA TYR A 155 12.55 5.86 -9.86
C TYR A 155 11.10 6.15 -10.24
N VAL A 156 10.40 6.96 -9.44
CA VAL A 156 8.98 7.26 -9.65
C VAL A 156 8.74 7.97 -10.98
N LYS A 157 9.66 8.82 -11.45
CA LYS A 157 9.57 9.47 -12.76
C LYS A 157 9.70 8.50 -13.94
N THR A 158 10.32 7.34 -13.74
CA THR A 158 10.44 6.31 -14.80
C THR A 158 9.19 5.45 -14.97
N LEU A 159 8.26 5.52 -14.01
CA LEU A 159 7.06 4.70 -14.00
C LEU A 159 6.07 5.13 -15.07
N LYS A 160 5.56 4.17 -15.83
CA LYS A 160 4.43 4.37 -16.73
C LYS A 160 3.13 3.97 -16.04
N ALA A 161 2.16 4.89 -16.03
CA ALA A 161 0.86 4.66 -15.38
C ALA A 161 0.10 3.43 -15.92
N THR A 162 0.29 3.08 -17.20
CA THR A 162 -0.33 1.92 -17.84
C THR A 162 0.25 0.57 -17.36
N GLU A 163 1.52 0.56 -16.95
CA GLU A 163 2.24 -0.64 -16.52
C GLU A 163 2.27 -0.77 -14.99
N THR A 164 2.15 0.37 -14.29
CA THR A 164 2.30 0.46 -12.84
C THR A 164 1.14 1.24 -12.22
N PRO A 165 -0.04 0.62 -12.10
CA PRO A 165 -1.18 1.26 -11.45
C PRO A 165 -0.90 1.55 -9.98
N GLN A 166 -1.42 2.69 -9.52
CA GLN A 166 -1.16 3.27 -8.21
C GLN A 166 -2.48 3.34 -7.40
N PRO A 167 -2.43 3.31 -6.05
CA PRO A 167 -1.25 3.31 -5.21
C PRO A 167 -0.57 1.94 -5.08
N PHE A 168 0.73 1.94 -4.79
CA PHE A 168 1.48 0.71 -4.47
C PHE A 168 2.63 0.96 -3.49
N VAL A 169 3.12 -0.11 -2.87
CA VAL A 169 4.19 -0.05 -1.86
C VAL A 169 5.54 -0.35 -2.50
N VAL A 170 6.55 0.45 -2.12
CA VAL A 170 7.95 0.27 -2.49
C VAL A 170 8.81 0.12 -1.23
N CYS A 171 9.73 -0.84 -1.24
CA CYS A 171 10.77 -1.01 -0.23
C CYS A 171 12.16 -0.84 -0.87
N ARG A 172 13.09 -0.19 -0.17
CA ARG A 172 14.51 -0.17 -0.53
C ARG A 172 15.29 -1.23 0.25
N GLY A 173 16.10 -2.02 -0.45
CA GLY A 173 16.91 -3.09 0.12
C GLY A 173 16.20 -4.44 0.07
N SER A 174 15.68 -4.91 1.20
CA SER A 174 15.04 -6.23 1.32
C SER A 174 13.54 -6.11 1.62
N ARG A 175 12.76 -7.12 1.22
CA ARG A 175 11.32 -7.23 1.61
C ARG A 175 11.14 -7.55 3.08
N ILE A 176 12.13 -8.21 3.67
CA ILE A 176 12.09 -8.69 5.05
C ILE A 176 12.64 -7.63 5.99
N THR A 177 13.79 -7.07 5.61
CA THR A 177 14.52 -6.03 6.33
C THR A 177 14.64 -4.77 5.48
N PRO A 178 13.51 -4.08 5.19
CA PRO A 178 13.54 -2.86 4.38
C PRO A 178 14.31 -1.76 5.11
N SER A 179 15.22 -1.09 4.37
CA SER A 179 15.94 0.08 4.88
C SER A 179 15.06 1.33 4.90
N GLN A 180 14.19 1.45 3.90
CA GLN A 180 13.21 2.52 3.76
C GLN A 180 11.98 1.97 3.05
N THR A 181 10.83 2.54 3.36
CA THR A 181 9.54 2.14 2.78
C THR A 181 8.77 3.35 2.33
N TYR A 182 8.13 3.25 1.17
CA TYR A 182 7.35 4.30 0.54
C TYR A 182 6.01 3.77 0.04
N ILE A 183 5.06 4.68 -0.12
CA ILE A 183 3.86 4.47 -0.93
C ILE A 183 3.97 5.42 -2.11
N ILE A 184 3.71 4.92 -3.30
CA ILE A 184 3.69 5.75 -4.51
C ILE A 184 2.24 6.05 -4.85
N ILE A 185 1.87 7.33 -4.91
CA ILE A 185 0.52 7.80 -5.27
C ILE A 185 0.62 8.91 -6.32
N GLU A 186 0.12 8.64 -7.51
CA GLU A 186 0.21 9.50 -8.70
C GLU A 186 1.58 10.18 -8.86
N GLY A 187 2.65 9.38 -8.76
CA GLY A 187 4.00 9.89 -8.95
C GLY A 187 4.60 10.61 -7.72
N ASN A 188 3.94 10.56 -6.56
CA ASN A 188 4.46 11.08 -5.30
C ASN A 188 4.94 9.93 -4.42
N ALA A 189 6.19 9.98 -3.97
CA ALA A 189 6.74 9.02 -3.00
C ALA A 189 6.49 9.51 -1.57
N LEU A 190 5.64 8.81 -0.82
CA LEU A 190 5.33 9.13 0.57
C LEU A 190 6.10 8.19 1.51
N PRO A 191 7.10 8.69 2.27
CA PRO A 191 7.89 7.86 3.17
C PRO A 191 7.06 7.32 4.34
N GLN A 192 7.36 6.10 4.77
CA GLN A 192 6.63 5.38 5.83
C GLN A 192 7.61 4.76 6.83
N GLN A 193 7.17 4.70 8.09
CA GLN A 193 8.00 4.21 9.21
C GLN A 193 8.30 2.71 9.16
N SER A 194 7.43 1.93 8.51
CA SER A 194 7.60 0.48 8.36
C SER A 194 6.85 -0.06 7.15
N LEU A 195 7.14 -1.30 6.75
CA LEU A 195 6.37 -2.01 5.71
C LEU A 195 4.90 -2.16 6.10
N MET A 196 4.63 -2.54 7.35
CA MET A 196 3.26 -2.66 7.85
C MET A 196 2.48 -1.34 7.75
N LYS A 197 3.13 -0.22 8.09
CA LYS A 197 2.53 1.12 7.99
C LYS A 197 2.27 1.49 6.53
N ALA A 198 3.22 1.21 5.63
CA ALA A 198 3.03 1.51 4.21
C ALA A 198 1.88 0.72 3.59
N ILE A 199 1.76 -0.57 3.93
CA ILE A 199 0.66 -1.43 3.48
C ILE A 199 -0.68 -0.91 4.01
N ASP A 200 -0.75 -0.52 5.29
CA ASP A 200 -1.95 0.07 5.90
C ASP A 200 -2.40 1.35 5.20
N VAL A 201 -1.48 2.30 5.01
CA VAL A 201 -1.79 3.59 4.37
C VAL A 201 -2.10 3.41 2.89
N CYS A 202 -1.41 2.51 2.19
CA CYS A 202 -1.70 2.18 0.79
C CYS A 202 -3.12 1.61 0.64
N PHE A 203 -3.54 0.73 1.55
CA PHE A 203 -4.92 0.22 1.58
C PHE A 203 -5.92 1.34 1.86
N LYS A 204 -5.63 2.22 2.83
CA LYS A 204 -6.51 3.35 3.17
C LYS A 204 -6.65 4.32 2.00
N ALA A 205 -5.58 4.59 1.28
CA ALA A 205 -5.58 5.44 0.09
C ALA A 205 -6.58 4.94 -0.97
N ILE A 206 -6.70 3.63 -1.18
CA ILE A 206 -7.69 3.05 -2.10
C ILE A 206 -9.13 3.47 -1.73
N TYR A 207 -9.46 3.55 -0.44
CA TYR A 207 -10.78 3.98 0.01
C TYR A 207 -10.97 5.49 -0.06
N ILE A 208 -9.95 6.26 0.30
CA ILE A 208 -10.01 7.73 0.31
C ILE A 208 -10.12 8.27 -1.11
N PHE A 209 -9.33 7.73 -2.05
CA PHE A 209 -9.40 8.10 -3.46
C PHE A 209 -10.50 7.35 -4.23
N THR A 210 -11.28 6.50 -3.56
CA THR A 210 -12.40 5.73 -4.13
C THR A 210 -12.02 4.88 -5.35
N LEU A 211 -10.82 4.31 -5.30
CA LEU A 211 -10.26 3.57 -6.42
C LEU A 211 -10.91 2.22 -6.58
N ASN A 212 -11.13 1.83 -7.84
CA ASN A 212 -11.54 0.48 -8.13
C ASN A 212 -10.36 -0.46 -7.85
N ILE A 213 -10.57 -1.46 -7.00
CA ILE A 213 -9.55 -2.43 -6.64
C ILE A 213 -9.02 -3.19 -7.87
N ASN A 214 -9.85 -3.32 -8.93
CA ASN A 214 -9.47 -3.91 -10.21
C ASN A 214 -8.57 -2.98 -11.06
N GLN A 215 -8.59 -1.67 -10.80
CA GLN A 215 -7.70 -0.67 -11.43
C GLN A 215 -6.37 -0.55 -10.67
N CYS A 216 -6.31 -0.99 -9.41
CA CYS A 216 -5.07 -1.16 -8.65
C CYS A 216 -4.44 -2.53 -9.00
N VAL A 217 -4.11 -2.74 -10.29
CA VAL A 217 -3.80 -4.05 -10.91
C VAL A 217 -2.62 -4.78 -10.25
N ARG A 218 -1.74 -4.09 -9.52
CA ARG A 218 -0.65 -4.71 -8.75
C ARG A 218 -1.11 -5.46 -7.48
N LEU A 219 -2.35 -5.25 -7.01
CA LEU A 219 -2.89 -5.85 -5.77
C LEU A 219 -3.92 -6.97 -6.00
N HIS A 220 -4.21 -7.34 -7.26
CA HIS A 220 -5.45 -8.02 -7.66
C HIS A 220 -5.71 -9.42 -7.04
N GLY A 221 -4.73 -10.04 -6.38
CA GLY A 221 -4.92 -11.33 -5.71
C GLY A 221 -5.08 -11.26 -4.19
N SER A 222 -4.22 -10.49 -3.54
CA SER A 222 -3.87 -10.71 -2.12
C SER A 222 -4.67 -9.88 -1.12
N PHE A 223 -5.12 -8.69 -1.51
CA PHE A 223 -5.76 -7.76 -0.57
C PHE A 223 -7.27 -7.92 -0.48
N CYS A 224 -7.95 -8.32 -1.56
CA CYS A 224 -9.42 -8.43 -1.59
C CYS A 224 -9.98 -9.58 -0.74
N ARG A 225 -9.12 -10.43 -0.16
CA ARG A 225 -9.52 -11.61 0.63
C ARG A 225 -9.06 -11.56 2.10
N LEU A 226 -8.44 -10.45 2.52
CA LEU A 226 -8.08 -10.17 3.92
C LEU A 226 -9.18 -9.34 4.59
#